data_AF-A0A7U9ER73-F1
#
_entry.id   AF-A0A7U9ER73-F1
#
_cell.length_a   1.000
_cell.length_b   1.000
_cell.length_c   1.000
_cell.angle_alpha   90.00
_cell.angle_beta   90.00
_cell.angle_gamma   90.00
#
_symmetry.space_group_name_H-M   'P 1'
#
loop_
_entity.id
_entity.type
_entity.pdbx_description
1 polymer ?
#
loop_
_entity_poly.entity_id
_entity_poly.type
_entity_poly.pdbx_seq_one_letter_code
_entity_poly.pdbx_strand_id
1 'polypeptide(L)'
;MKVTSLNQKGYLIEKVSDDEWQVQLGILKMKIHERDLEYIGSAPAKEVTPIATVKGKDAHVSLELDLRGERYEDALLRLEKYLDDAVLAGYARVSIIHGKGTGALRQGVQQFLKQHRAVKSFRFGEANEGGTGVTIVELK
;
A
#
# COMPACT_ATOMS: atom_id res chain seq x y z
N MET A 1 2.64 -20.25 -8.91
CA MET A 1 2.90 -21.71 -8.96
C MET A 1 1.57 -22.44 -8.94
N LYS A 2 1.50 -23.69 -9.41
CA LYS A 2 0.34 -24.55 -9.22
C LYS A 2 0.71 -25.63 -8.20
N VAL A 3 -0.10 -25.74 -7.15
CA VAL A 3 0.02 -26.81 -6.16
C VAL A 3 -0.69 -28.03 -6.76
N THR A 4 0.08 -29.07 -7.10
CA THR A 4 -0.43 -30.26 -7.79
C THR A 4 -1.37 -31.08 -6.91
N SER A 5 -1.09 -31.17 -5.60
CA SER A 5 -1.89 -31.92 -4.62
C SER A 5 -3.32 -31.40 -4.44
N LEU A 6 -3.57 -30.13 -4.77
CA LEU A 6 -4.88 -29.49 -4.61
C LEU A 6 -5.45 -28.93 -5.92
N ASN A 7 -4.74 -29.11 -7.04
CA ASN A 7 -5.05 -28.53 -8.36
C ASN A 7 -5.40 -27.03 -8.30
N GLN A 8 -4.83 -26.31 -7.32
CA GLN A 8 -5.14 -24.92 -7.03
C GLN A 8 -3.92 -24.02 -7.26
N LYS A 9 -4.18 -22.79 -7.72
CA LYS A 9 -3.15 -21.79 -8.00
C LYS A 9 -2.82 -21.03 -6.70
N GLY A 10 -1.53 -20.88 -6.40
CA GLY A 10 -1.06 -20.26 -5.16
C GLY A 10 0.23 -19.47 -5.32
N TYR A 11 0.56 -18.72 -4.27
CA TYR A 11 1.77 -17.92 -4.15
C TYR A 11 2.70 -18.55 -3.10
N LEU A 12 4.00 -18.64 -3.40
CA LEU A 12 5.00 -19.04 -2.42
C LEU A 12 5.24 -17.88 -1.46
N ILE A 13 5.26 -18.16 -0.17
CA ILE A 13 5.52 -17.17 0.88
C ILE A 13 7.00 -17.18 1.24
N GLU A 14 7.48 -18.31 1.76
CA GLU A 14 8.85 -18.45 2.28
C GLU A 14 9.28 -19.92 2.29
N LYS A 15 10.60 -20.15 2.22
CA LYS A 15 11.19 -21.47 2.38
C LYS A 15 11.34 -21.75 3.88
N VAL A 16 10.70 -22.81 4.36
CA VAL A 16 10.63 -23.13 5.80
C VAL A 16 11.74 -24.10 6.21
N SER A 17 12.19 -24.95 5.28
CA SER A 17 13.34 -25.84 5.44
C SER A 17 13.92 -26.17 4.06
N ASP A 18 15.02 -26.93 3.99
CA ASP A 18 15.67 -27.27 2.72
C ASP A 18 14.72 -27.95 1.70
N ASP A 19 13.68 -28.63 2.17
CA ASP A 19 12.73 -29.39 1.34
C ASP A 19 11.25 -28.97 1.47
N GLU A 20 10.95 -27.93 2.27
CA GLU A 20 9.56 -27.48 2.53
C GLU A 20 9.37 -25.98 2.26
N TRP A 21 8.24 -25.67 1.63
CA TRP A 21 7.82 -24.32 1.31
C TRP A 21 6.47 -23.99 1.93
N GLN A 22 6.34 -22.77 2.45
CA GLN A 22 5.05 -22.24 2.86
C GLN A 22 4.35 -21.62 1.65
N VAL A 23 3.15 -22.10 1.35
CA VAL A 23 2.34 -21.66 0.22
C VAL A 23 1.06 -21.02 0.73
N GLN A 24 0.67 -19.90 0.12
CA GLN A 24 -0.63 -19.28 0.30
C GLN A 24 -1.59 -19.67 -0.83
N LEU A 25 -2.73 -20.24 -0.45
CA LEU A 25 -3.86 -20.58 -1.31
C LEU A 25 -5.08 -19.80 -0.81
N GLY A 26 -5.33 -18.62 -1.38
CA GLY A 26 -6.37 -17.71 -0.89
C GLY A 26 -6.09 -17.24 0.54
N ILE A 27 -6.97 -17.58 1.49
CA ILE A 27 -6.81 -17.29 2.94
C ILE A 27 -6.02 -18.37 3.69
N LEU A 28 -5.80 -19.53 3.05
CA LEU A 28 -5.17 -20.67 3.68
C LEU A 28 -3.65 -20.62 3.48
N LYS A 29 -2.89 -20.84 4.55
CA LYS A 29 -1.44 -21.03 4.51
C LYS A 29 -1.12 -22.47 4.88
N MET A 30 -0.29 -23.15 4.09
CA MET A 30 0.14 -24.51 4.38
C MET A 30 1.59 -24.75 3.97
N LYS A 31 2.22 -25.74 4.62
CA LYS A 31 3.55 -26.23 4.25
C LYS A 31 3.39 -27.33 3.21
N ILE A 32 4.11 -27.23 2.11
CA ILE A 32 4.11 -28.21 1.02
C ILE A 32 5.55 -28.57 0.70
N HIS A 33 5.80 -29.86 0.45
CA HIS A 33 7.10 -30.34 0.01
C HIS A 33 7.45 -29.84 -1.39
N GLU A 34 8.71 -29.54 -1.64
CA GLU A 34 9.18 -29.01 -2.92
C GLU A 34 8.83 -29.91 -4.12
N ARG A 35 8.71 -31.24 -3.88
CA ARG A 35 8.31 -32.24 -4.88
C ARG A 35 6.86 -32.09 -5.38
N ASP A 36 6.00 -31.41 -4.64
CA ASP A 36 4.57 -31.22 -4.95
C ASP A 36 4.27 -29.82 -5.53
N LEU A 37 5.30 -29.09 -5.97
CA LEU A 37 5.19 -27.77 -6.59
C LEU A 37 5.48 -27.86 -8.10
N GLU A 38 4.51 -27.46 -8.93
CA GLU A 38 4.74 -27.27 -10.37
C GLU A 38 4.86 -25.79 -10.73
N TYR A 39 5.97 -25.46 -11.38
CA TYR A 39 6.23 -24.14 -11.94
C TYR A 39 5.42 -23.91 -13.21
N ILE A 40 4.33 -23.16 -13.09
CA ILE A 40 3.65 -22.57 -14.25
C ILE A 40 4.33 -21.23 -14.52
N GLY A 41 4.93 -21.11 -15.71
CA GLY A 41 5.83 -20.05 -16.15
C GLY A 41 5.49 -18.62 -15.70
N SER A 42 6.56 -17.87 -15.46
CA SER A 42 6.56 -16.46 -15.03
C SER A 42 5.79 -15.56 -16.00
N ALA A 43 4.65 -15.01 -15.58
CA ALA A 43 4.36 -13.64 -15.95
C ALA A 43 5.27 -12.78 -15.04
N PRO A 44 5.98 -11.76 -15.56
CA PRO A 44 6.90 -10.97 -14.76
C PRO A 44 6.13 -10.45 -13.55
N ALA A 45 6.54 -10.92 -12.37
CA ALA A 45 6.03 -10.41 -11.12
C ALA A 45 6.24 -8.89 -11.20
N LYS A 46 5.14 -8.12 -11.18
CA LYS A 46 5.25 -6.74 -10.71
C LYS A 46 5.86 -6.87 -9.34
N GLU A 47 7.14 -6.54 -9.24
CA GLU A 47 7.83 -6.41 -7.98
C GLU A 47 6.99 -5.44 -7.15
N VAL A 48 6.19 -6.00 -6.24
CA VAL A 48 5.76 -5.25 -5.09
C VAL A 48 7.02 -5.21 -4.26
N THR A 49 7.88 -4.25 -4.56
CA THR A 49 9.07 -4.01 -3.76
C THR A 49 8.59 -3.96 -2.32
N PRO A 50 9.10 -4.84 -1.43
CA PRO A 50 8.86 -4.64 -0.01
C PRO A 50 9.35 -3.23 0.27
N ILE A 51 8.44 -2.35 0.69
CA ILE A 51 8.79 -0.97 1.05
C ILE A 51 9.87 -1.12 2.10
N ALA A 52 11.11 -0.86 1.69
CA ALA A 52 12.26 -0.95 2.57
C ALA A 52 11.95 0.00 3.72
N THR A 53 11.78 -0.58 4.92
CA THR A 53 11.66 0.19 6.14
C THR A 53 13.01 0.87 6.35
N VAL A 54 13.20 2.05 5.74
CA VAL A 54 14.38 2.85 5.97
C VAL A 54 14.24 3.39 7.38
N LYS A 55 14.90 2.68 8.31
CA LYS A 55 15.13 3.10 9.68
C LYS A 55 15.98 4.39 9.63
N GLY A 56 15.31 5.54 9.55
CA GLY A 56 15.91 6.86 9.50
C GLY A 56 15.27 7.80 10.51
N LYS A 57 15.90 7.92 11.68
CA LYS A 57 15.79 9.00 12.70
C LYS A 57 14.37 9.49 13.05
N ASP A 58 13.81 8.90 14.11
CA ASP A 58 12.98 9.53 15.17
C ASP A 58 11.92 10.59 14.77
N ALA A 59 11.28 10.44 13.62
CA ALA A 59 9.96 11.01 13.37
C ALA A 59 9.03 9.85 13.01
N HIS A 60 8.20 9.42 13.98
CA HIS A 60 7.13 8.45 13.75
C HIS A 60 6.01 9.08 12.92
N VAL A 61 6.28 9.33 11.63
CA VAL A 61 5.26 9.78 10.68
C VAL A 61 4.49 8.54 10.23
N SER A 62 3.16 8.58 10.32
CA SER A 62 2.33 7.48 9.83
C SER A 62 2.36 7.41 8.30
N LEU A 63 2.23 6.22 7.71
CA LEU A 63 2.00 6.07 6.26
C LEU A 63 0.59 6.50 5.83
N GLU A 64 -0.28 6.77 6.81
CA GLU A 64 -1.66 7.23 6.60
C GLU A 64 -1.96 8.49 7.39
N LEU A 65 -2.67 9.43 6.76
CA LEU A 65 -3.25 10.61 7.37
C LEU A 65 -4.77 10.51 7.37
N ASP A 66 -5.38 10.47 8.55
CA ASP A 66 -6.83 10.54 8.70
C ASP A 66 -7.29 11.98 8.95
N LEU A 67 -8.13 12.48 8.03
CA LEU A 67 -8.73 13.81 8.02
C LEU A 67 -10.24 13.78 8.28
N ARG A 68 -10.82 12.61 8.57
CA ARG A 68 -12.26 12.48 8.74
C ARG A 68 -12.75 13.26 9.96
N GLY A 69 -13.85 13.99 9.79
CA GLY A 69 -14.45 14.78 10.85
C GLY A 69 -13.76 16.10 11.13
N GLU A 70 -12.65 16.39 10.45
CA GLU A 70 -11.96 17.67 10.57
C GLU A 70 -12.66 18.76 9.77
N ARG A 71 -12.50 20.01 10.23
CA ARG A 71 -12.90 21.18 9.46
C ARG A 71 -11.98 21.31 8.25
N TYR A 72 -12.53 21.84 7.17
CA TYR A 72 -11.86 21.89 5.87
C TYR A 72 -10.47 22.58 5.93
N GLU A 73 -10.39 23.76 6.55
CA GLU A 73 -9.14 24.51 6.67
C GLU A 73 -8.09 23.77 7.52
N ASP A 74 -8.51 23.23 8.68
CA ASP A 74 -7.62 22.48 9.58
C ASP A 74 -7.06 21.22 8.89
N ALA A 75 -7.90 20.53 8.12
CA ALA A 75 -7.52 19.34 7.38
C ALA A 75 -6.47 19.63 6.30
N LEU A 76 -6.59 20.75 5.58
CA LEU A 76 -5.60 21.15 4.57
C LEU A 76 -4.27 21.54 5.20
N LEU A 77 -4.30 22.26 6.32
CA LEU A 77 -3.08 22.61 7.06
C LEU A 77 -2.35 21.36 7.56
N ARG A 78 -3.10 20.37 8.07
CA ARG A 78 -2.51 19.08 8.47
C ARG A 78 -1.99 18.28 7.28
N LEU A 79 -2.67 18.31 6.14
CA LEU A 79 -2.22 17.66 4.92
C LEU A 79 -0.89 18.23 4.45
N GLU A 80 -0.75 19.55 4.43
CA GLU A 80 0.49 20.23 4.03
C GLU A 80 1.67 19.77 4.89
N LYS A 81 1.54 19.92 6.21
CA LYS A 81 2.58 19.51 7.15
C LYS A 81 2.92 18.01 7.01
N TYR A 82 1.89 17.17 6.88
CA TYR A 82 2.07 15.73 6.75
C TYR A 82 2.86 15.34 5.50
N LEU A 83 2.62 15.99 4.36
CA LEU A 83 3.34 15.68 3.13
C LEU A 83 4.82 16.09 3.24
N ASP A 84 5.13 17.21 3.88
CA ASP A 84 6.51 17.61 4.14
C ASP A 84 7.21 16.57 5.05
N ASP A 85 6.55 16.17 6.14
CA ASP A 85 7.05 15.15 7.06
C ASP A 85 7.26 13.80 6.35
N ALA A 86 6.33 13.38 5.48
CA ALA A 86 6.43 12.15 4.69
C ALA A 86 7.57 12.18 3.67
N VAL A 87 7.82 13.32 3.04
CA VAL A 87 8.94 13.52 2.11
C VAL A 87 10.26 13.47 2.86
N LEU A 88 10.36 14.11 4.03
CA LEU A 88 11.55 14.04 4.89
C LEU A 88 11.82 12.62 5.39
N ALA A 89 10.76 11.85 5.67
CA ALA A 89 10.83 10.44 6.04
C ALA A 89 11.19 9.51 4.85
N GLY A 90 11.26 10.05 3.62
CA GLY A 90 11.61 9.28 2.42
C GLY A 90 10.53 8.29 1.99
N TYR A 91 9.27 8.57 2.29
CA TYR A 91 8.17 7.69 1.90
C TYR A 91 7.90 7.80 0.40
N ALA A 92 7.92 6.67 -0.30
CA ALA A 92 7.55 6.63 -1.72
C ALA A 92 6.04 6.81 -1.94
N ARG A 93 5.23 6.42 -0.94
CA ARG A 93 3.77 6.36 -1.04
C ARG A 93 3.12 6.56 0.32
N VAL A 94 2.03 7.33 0.34
CA VAL A 94 1.18 7.57 1.52
C VAL A 94 -0.31 7.51 1.17
N SER A 95 -1.15 7.35 2.20
CA SER A 95 -2.62 7.30 2.07
C SER A 95 -3.28 8.45 2.82
N ILE A 96 -4.17 9.19 2.17
CA ILE A 96 -4.94 10.29 2.78
C ILE A 96 -6.40 9.88 2.89
N ILE A 97 -6.90 9.72 4.11
CA ILE A 97 -8.27 9.30 4.41
C ILE A 97 -9.10 10.57 4.67
N HIS A 98 -9.87 11.00 3.66
CA HIS A 98 -10.75 12.16 3.76
C HIS A 98 -12.24 11.77 3.91
N GLY A 99 -12.54 10.47 3.79
CA GLY A 99 -13.91 9.96 3.82
C GLY A 99 -14.70 10.28 2.55
N LYS A 100 -15.94 9.79 2.49
CA LYS A 100 -16.83 9.98 1.33
C LYS A 100 -17.69 11.24 1.48
N GLY A 101 -18.40 11.35 2.62
CA GLY A 101 -19.12 12.55 3.09
C GLY A 101 -19.82 13.36 2.00
N THR A 102 -19.78 14.69 2.15
CA THR A 102 -20.20 15.66 1.11
C THR A 102 -19.19 15.77 -0.03
N GLY A 103 -17.99 15.20 0.13
CA GLY A 103 -16.89 15.30 -0.83
C GLY A 103 -16.06 16.59 -0.72
N ALA A 104 -16.36 17.50 0.21
CA ALA A 104 -15.61 18.75 0.37
C ALA A 104 -14.12 18.49 0.66
N LEU A 105 -13.81 17.67 1.68
CA LEU A 105 -12.43 17.30 1.99
C LEU A 105 -11.76 16.56 0.83
N ARG A 106 -12.49 15.65 0.16
CA ARG A 106 -11.97 14.96 -1.04
C ARG A 106 -11.53 15.96 -2.12
N GLN A 107 -12.38 16.95 -2.41
CA GLN A 107 -12.08 17.97 -3.43
C GLN A 107 -10.90 18.85 -3.00
N GLY A 108 -10.87 19.30 -1.73
CA GLY A 108 -9.76 20.09 -1.19
C GLY A 108 -8.43 19.34 -1.26
N VAL A 109 -8.41 18.09 -0.79
CA VAL A 109 -7.22 17.21 -0.84
C VAL A 109 -6.75 17.05 -2.28
N GLN A 110 -7.64 16.73 -3.22
CA GLN A 110 -7.23 16.59 -4.63
C GLN A 110 -6.71 17.89 -5.24
N GLN A 111 -7.31 19.03 -4.90
CA GLN A 111 -6.86 20.32 -5.40
C GLN A 111 -5.48 20.68 -4.85
N PHE A 112 -5.26 20.44 -3.56
CA PHE A 112 -3.98 20.64 -2.90
C PHE A 112 -2.88 19.76 -3.52
N LEU A 113 -3.14 18.46 -3.68
CA LEU A 113 -2.18 17.50 -4.22
C LEU A 113 -1.77 17.81 -5.66
N LYS A 114 -2.66 18.39 -6.49
CA LYS A 114 -2.32 18.83 -7.86
C LYS A 114 -1.25 19.92 -7.88
N GLN A 115 -1.19 20.75 -6.84
CA GLN A 115 -0.29 21.90 -6.77
C GLN A 115 0.98 21.59 -5.98
N HIS A 116 1.00 20.49 -5.23
CA HIS A 116 2.10 20.17 -4.33
C HIS A 116 3.32 19.62 -5.07
N ARG A 117 4.46 20.32 -4.97
CA ARG A 117 5.67 20.03 -5.76
C ARG A 117 6.27 18.64 -5.54
N ALA A 118 6.09 18.07 -4.35
CA ALA A 118 6.64 16.77 -3.99
C ALA A 118 5.75 15.60 -4.41
N VAL A 119 4.54 15.87 -4.91
CA VAL A 119 3.64 14.82 -5.42
C VAL A 119 4.05 14.47 -6.84
N LYS A 120 4.27 13.18 -7.08
CA LYS A 120 4.53 12.62 -8.41
C LYS A 120 3.22 12.30 -9.12
N SER A 121 2.31 11.62 -8.43
CA SER A 121 0.98 11.27 -8.91
C SER A 121 0.06 10.93 -7.75
N PHE A 122 -1.25 10.95 -7.98
CA PHE A 122 -2.23 10.50 -7.00
C PHE A 122 -3.44 9.87 -7.68
N ARG A 123 -4.12 8.98 -6.98
CA ARG A 123 -5.35 8.32 -7.43
C ARG A 123 -6.28 8.05 -6.24
N PHE A 124 -7.54 7.76 -6.52
CA PHE A 124 -8.40 7.18 -5.48
C PHE A 124 -7.90 5.79 -5.07
N GLY A 125 -8.20 5.41 -3.83
CA GLY A 125 -7.98 4.05 -3.35
C GLY A 125 -8.81 3.04 -4.14
N GLU A 126 -8.27 1.83 -4.29
CA GLU A 126 -9.02 0.67 -4.76
C GLU A 126 -10.02 0.18 -3.70
N ALA A 127 -10.87 -0.79 -4.05
CA ALA A 127 -11.89 -1.31 -3.13
C ALA A 127 -11.31 -1.81 -1.79
N ASN A 128 -10.12 -2.42 -1.82
CA ASN A 128 -9.39 -2.89 -0.64
C ASN A 128 -8.55 -1.80 0.06
N GLU A 129 -8.48 -0.59 -0.49
CA GLU A 129 -7.73 0.55 0.03
C GLU A 129 -8.66 1.66 0.57
N GLY A 130 -9.96 1.38 0.73
CA GLY A 130 -10.97 2.34 1.18
C GLY A 130 -11.72 3.09 0.07
N GLY A 131 -11.43 2.77 -1.20
CA GLY A 131 -12.14 3.30 -2.35
C GLY A 131 -12.01 4.81 -2.51
N THR A 132 -13.08 5.45 -2.97
CA THR A 132 -13.17 6.91 -3.15
C THR A 132 -13.14 7.74 -1.86
N GLY A 133 -13.06 7.09 -0.69
CA GLY A 133 -12.87 7.77 0.60
C GLY A 133 -11.40 7.97 0.97
N VAL A 134 -10.49 7.42 0.17
CA VAL A 134 -9.04 7.47 0.36
C VAL A 134 -8.39 7.94 -0.93
N THR A 135 -7.38 8.78 -0.81
CA THR A 135 -6.50 9.16 -1.91
C THR A 135 -5.12 8.60 -1.64
N ILE A 136 -4.62 7.81 -2.60
CA ILE A 136 -3.27 7.28 -2.62
C ILE A 136 -2.36 8.29 -3.32
N VAL A 137 -1.26 8.65 -2.67
CA VAL A 137 -0.30 9.64 -3.17
C VAL A 137 1.06 8.98 -3.36
N GLU A 138 1.64 9.14 -4.55
CA GLU A 138 3.03 8.80 -4.84
C GLU A 138 3.87 10.07 -4.73
N LEU A 139 4.96 9.99 -3.98
CA LEU A 139 5.89 11.09 -3.74
C LEU A 139 7.12 10.96 -4.66
N LYS A 140 7.84 12.06 -4.85
CA LYS A 140 9.05 12.14 -5.68
C LYS A 140 10.29 11.62 -4.98
#